data_AF-A0A1Y6LLN6-F1
#
_entry.id   AF-A0A1Y6LLN6-F1
#
_cell.length_a   1.000
_cell.length_b   1.000
_cell.length_c   1.000
_cell.angle_alpha   90.00
_cell.angle_beta   90.00
_cell.angle_gamma   90.00
#
_symmetry.space_group_name_H-M   'P 1'
#
loop_
_entity.id
_entity.type
_entity.pdbx_description
1 polymer ?
#
loop_
_entity_poly.entity_id
_entity_poly.type
_entity_poly.pdbx_seq_one_letter_code
_entity_poly.pdbx_strand_id
1 'polypeptide(L)'
;MPHALSPEHAPESSPVDTILPDASESQDVDMSDSPNDTARSATKGLEDMFDDEDPNDPYSSSAATRESNSSQGKPDSAPKGNFSEPETLRQFYQRLCPFRHLFQWLNHSATPQPDFQNREFSFWLPGSTVIRYLSFPSADLLRKQCVQMTPERFEIGPQYSINPKDRKTLKKASAFKPIMKELVFDIDMTDYDSIRTCCSGAKICIKCWQFIVMAIKVVDKALREDFGFQHIMWVYSGRRGAHAWISDKRAREMDDTKRRAVANYMEALRGNENGKRNAFRRPLHPHIERSLKILTPYFQTDVLAEQDPWRSNEQAEKLLALIPDKSLTDALRKKWESADRSSTQKWADIDAVAEAGNLSTLSTKQLVETKQDIRLEYTYPRLDAEVSKKLNHLLKSPFVVHPGTGRVCVPIDIRSVEDFDPFTVPTVTQLLSEIDDWEKKKGADMSDEEKAKIQDWQKTSLKPYIEYFRGHVASLVREEGKGKRERDEDGMEF
;
A
#
# COMPACT_ATOMS: atom_id res chain seq x y z
N MET A 1 52.80 -11.87 27.97
CA MET A 1 54.16 -11.29 27.82
C MET A 1 55.16 -12.30 28.36
N PRO A 2 56.31 -12.54 27.71
CA PRO A 2 57.22 -11.57 27.07
C PRO A 2 57.29 -11.72 25.52
N HIS A 3 57.31 -10.63 24.74
CA HIS A 3 58.47 -9.90 24.17
C HIS A 3 59.38 -10.76 23.29
N ALA A 4 59.28 -10.69 21.95
CA ALA A 4 59.81 -9.65 21.02
C ALA A 4 61.33 -9.80 20.77
N LEU A 5 61.74 -9.83 19.49
CA LEU A 5 62.89 -9.14 18.87
C LEU A 5 63.14 -9.66 17.44
N SER A 6 63.16 -8.75 16.45
CA SER A 6 63.79 -8.94 15.13
C SER A 6 65.32 -8.84 15.24
N PRO A 7 66.07 -9.26 14.20
CA PRO A 7 66.84 -8.24 13.46
C PRO A 7 66.96 -8.48 11.93
N GLU A 8 67.35 -7.39 11.27
CA GLU A 8 67.65 -7.17 9.84
C GLU A 8 68.89 -7.92 9.33
N HIS A 9 68.95 -8.22 8.03
CA HIS A 9 70.08 -7.87 7.13
C HIS A 9 69.78 -8.24 5.66
N ALA A 10 69.98 -7.28 4.75
CA ALA A 10 70.24 -7.50 3.31
C ALA A 10 71.77 -7.57 3.08
N PRO A 11 72.25 -8.07 1.91
CA PRO A 11 72.62 -7.10 0.86
C PRO A 11 72.42 -7.56 -0.62
N GLU A 12 72.24 -6.52 -1.45
CA GLU A 12 72.57 -6.26 -2.87
C GLU A 12 72.99 -7.35 -3.88
N SER A 13 72.37 -7.31 -5.07
CA SER A 13 73.06 -7.08 -6.37
C SER A 13 72.07 -6.94 -7.55
N SER A 14 72.10 -5.81 -8.27
CA SER A 14 71.62 -5.57 -9.65
C SER A 14 72.86 -5.52 -10.61
N PRO A 15 72.80 -5.27 -11.95
CA PRO A 15 71.71 -4.87 -12.86
C PRO A 15 71.70 -5.60 -14.23
N VAL A 16 70.71 -5.33 -15.12
CA VAL A 16 70.74 -5.12 -16.61
C VAL A 16 69.25 -4.83 -17.02
N ASP A 17 68.81 -3.61 -17.38
CA ASP A 17 68.82 -2.94 -18.71
C ASP A 17 68.05 -3.73 -19.82
N THR A 18 67.17 -3.25 -20.72
CA THR A 18 66.64 -1.93 -21.14
C THR A 18 65.45 -2.17 -22.14
N ILE A 19 64.64 -1.13 -22.45
CA ILE A 19 63.91 -0.79 -23.71
C ILE A 19 62.41 -1.20 -23.93
N LEU A 20 61.56 -0.16 -23.96
CA LEU A 20 60.28 0.00 -24.68
C LEU A 20 60.53 0.31 -26.17
N PRO A 21 59.58 0.06 -27.10
CA PRO A 21 59.47 0.85 -28.32
C PRO A 21 58.25 1.80 -28.29
N ASP A 22 58.54 3.03 -28.75
CA ASP A 22 57.65 4.17 -28.95
C ASP A 22 57.12 4.22 -30.41
N ALA A 23 56.24 5.19 -30.66
CA ALA A 23 55.38 5.40 -31.83
C ALA A 23 56.05 5.82 -33.17
N SER A 24 55.24 5.81 -34.24
CA SER A 24 55.31 6.71 -35.41
C SER A 24 53.88 6.79 -36.04
N GLU A 25 53.18 7.93 -36.00
CA GLU A 25 53.13 9.02 -37.01
C GLU A 25 52.90 8.56 -38.46
N SER A 26 52.17 9.21 -39.36
CA SER A 26 51.13 10.26 -39.44
C SER A 26 50.88 10.41 -40.95
N GLN A 27 49.67 10.66 -41.45
CA GLN A 27 49.50 11.29 -42.76
C GLN A 27 48.20 12.09 -42.84
N ASP A 28 48.37 13.29 -43.39
CA ASP A 28 47.48 14.44 -43.48
C ASP A 28 46.24 14.22 -44.35
N VAL A 29 45.14 14.91 -44.02
CA VAL A 29 44.23 15.41 -45.05
C VAL A 29 43.70 16.80 -44.70
N ASP A 30 43.75 17.63 -45.74
CA ASP A 30 43.64 19.07 -45.87
C ASP A 30 42.23 19.64 -45.61
N MET A 31 42.19 20.93 -45.26
CA MET A 31 40.98 21.75 -45.08
C MET A 31 40.57 22.42 -46.40
N SER A 32 39.28 22.35 -46.79
CA SER A 32 38.64 23.50 -47.48
C SER A 32 37.11 23.47 -47.45
N ASP A 33 36.59 24.65 -47.10
CA ASP A 33 35.32 25.32 -47.43
C ASP A 33 33.93 24.74 -47.10
N SER A 34 33.25 25.50 -46.23
CA SER A 34 31.79 25.64 -46.13
C SER A 34 31.25 26.51 -47.29
N PRO A 35 29.94 26.49 -47.63
CA PRO A 35 28.93 27.22 -46.84
C PRO A 35 27.51 26.58 -46.77
N ASN A 36 26.80 26.91 -45.67
CA ASN A 36 25.34 26.88 -45.42
C ASN A 36 24.56 25.56 -45.63
N ASP A 37 23.59 25.13 -44.83
CA ASP A 37 22.72 25.81 -43.88
C ASP A 37 21.98 24.75 -43.02
N THR A 38 21.38 25.18 -41.92
CA THR A 38 20.34 24.52 -41.08
C THR A 38 20.72 23.47 -40.02
N ALA A 39 20.35 23.83 -38.79
CA ALA A 39 20.47 23.13 -37.53
C ALA A 39 19.78 21.75 -37.44
N ARG A 40 20.37 20.83 -36.67
CA ARG A 40 19.64 19.86 -35.83
C ARG A 40 20.51 19.36 -34.67
N SER A 41 19.98 19.57 -33.46
CA SER A 41 20.56 19.29 -32.15
C SER A 41 20.58 17.79 -31.84
N ALA A 42 21.66 17.37 -31.16
CA ALA A 42 21.89 16.03 -30.67
C ALA A 42 20.93 15.65 -29.52
N THR A 43 19.98 14.76 -29.80
CA THR A 43 19.19 14.01 -28.80
C THR A 43 18.95 12.62 -29.37
N LYS A 44 19.85 11.66 -29.06
CA LYS A 44 19.67 10.26 -29.48
C LYS A 44 20.19 9.23 -28.48
N GLY A 45 20.47 9.64 -27.25
CA GLY A 45 21.02 8.76 -26.20
C GLY A 45 20.07 8.43 -25.04
N LEU A 46 18.85 8.99 -25.02
CA LEU A 46 17.91 8.86 -23.89
C LEU A 46 16.61 8.11 -24.23
N GLU A 47 16.29 7.93 -25.51
CA GLU A 47 15.03 7.29 -25.93
C GLU A 47 15.12 5.74 -25.94
N ASP A 48 16.31 5.16 -26.16
CA ASP A 48 16.53 3.70 -26.16
C ASP A 48 16.55 3.05 -24.75
N MET A 49 16.24 3.80 -23.68
CA MET A 49 16.15 3.27 -22.32
C MET A 49 14.71 2.99 -21.85
N PHE A 50 13.70 3.33 -22.64
CA PHE A 50 12.31 3.39 -22.16
C PHE A 50 11.30 2.56 -22.92
N ASP A 51 11.72 1.78 -23.93
CA ASP A 51 10.84 0.81 -24.58
C ASP A 51 11.21 -0.63 -24.17
N ASP A 52 10.26 -1.53 -24.36
CA ASP A 52 10.36 -3.00 -24.21
C ASP A 52 9.70 -3.59 -22.94
N GLU A 53 8.37 -3.54 -22.93
CA GLU A 53 7.60 -4.71 -22.47
C GLU A 53 7.81 -5.85 -23.48
N ASP A 54 8.44 -6.96 -23.06
CA ASP A 54 8.50 -8.19 -23.86
C ASP A 54 7.14 -8.92 -23.73
N PRO A 55 6.37 -9.07 -24.83
CA PRO A 55 5.08 -9.75 -24.80
C PRO A 55 5.18 -11.26 -24.51
N ASN A 56 6.39 -11.83 -24.42
CA ASN A 56 6.63 -13.25 -24.11
C ASN A 56 7.21 -13.50 -22.70
N ASP A 57 7.31 -12.49 -21.83
CA ASP A 57 7.74 -12.72 -20.44
C ASP A 57 6.66 -13.49 -19.66
N PRO A 58 6.92 -14.74 -19.19
CA PRO A 58 5.96 -15.49 -18.38
C PRO A 58 5.68 -14.85 -17.00
N TYR A 59 6.44 -13.81 -16.63
CA TYR A 59 6.24 -12.97 -15.45
C TYR A 59 5.81 -11.54 -15.81
N SER A 60 5.45 -11.29 -17.07
CA SER A 60 4.81 -10.04 -17.49
C SER A 60 3.57 -9.84 -16.63
N SER A 61 3.66 -8.88 -15.71
CA SER A 61 2.48 -8.46 -14.98
C SER A 61 1.59 -7.77 -15.99
N SER A 62 0.51 -8.42 -16.39
CA SER A 62 -0.71 -7.69 -16.66
C SER A 62 -1.01 -6.89 -15.40
N ALA A 63 -0.56 -5.63 -15.37
CA ALA A 63 -1.32 -4.59 -14.70
C ALA A 63 -2.75 -4.85 -15.16
N ALA A 64 -3.68 -5.01 -14.21
CA ALA A 64 -5.07 -4.96 -14.58
C ALA A 64 -5.28 -3.59 -15.24
N THR A 65 -5.27 -3.56 -16.57
CA THR A 65 -5.90 -2.51 -17.36
C THR A 65 -7.37 -2.63 -17.02
N ARG A 66 -7.78 -2.00 -15.91
CA ARG A 66 -9.12 -1.44 -15.86
C ARG A 66 -9.13 -0.43 -17.00
N GLU A 67 -9.74 -0.81 -18.11
CA GLU A 67 -10.28 0.15 -19.06
C GLU A 67 -11.10 1.13 -18.24
N SER A 68 -10.60 2.36 -18.13
CA SER A 68 -11.38 3.48 -17.68
C SER A 68 -12.49 3.68 -18.69
N ASN A 69 -13.62 3.01 -18.50
CA ASN A 69 -14.84 3.37 -19.20
C ASN A 69 -15.38 4.66 -18.57
N SER A 70 -14.61 5.74 -18.72
CA SER A 70 -14.98 7.11 -18.41
C SER A 70 -15.32 7.80 -19.71
N SER A 71 -16.49 7.49 -20.25
CA SER A 71 -17.23 8.45 -21.07
C SER A 71 -17.72 9.57 -20.15
N GLN A 72 -16.83 10.48 -19.77
CA GLN A 72 -17.22 11.74 -19.13
C GLN A 72 -16.46 12.90 -19.76
N GLY A 73 -17.25 13.83 -20.32
CA GLY A 73 -16.82 15.18 -20.61
C GLY A 73 -16.21 15.84 -19.37
N LYS A 74 -15.36 16.84 -19.65
CA LYS A 74 -14.61 17.63 -18.65
C LYS A 74 -15.46 17.94 -17.41
N PRO A 75 -15.06 17.50 -16.21
CA PRO A 75 -15.60 18.02 -14.97
C PRO A 75 -14.81 19.27 -14.56
N ASP A 76 -15.53 20.33 -14.20
CA ASP A 76 -14.95 21.57 -13.67
C ASP A 76 -14.05 21.29 -12.46
N SER A 77 -12.81 21.74 -12.57
CA SER A 77 -11.73 21.52 -11.62
C SER A 77 -11.81 22.47 -10.43
N ALA A 78 -11.93 21.90 -9.22
CA ALA A 78 -11.42 22.56 -8.02
C ALA A 78 -9.91 22.84 -8.19
N PRO A 79 -9.36 23.92 -7.59
CA PRO A 79 -7.98 24.33 -7.83
C PRO A 79 -7.01 23.21 -7.41
N LYS A 80 -6.22 22.72 -8.39
CA LYS A 80 -5.17 21.73 -8.17
C LYS A 80 -4.08 22.38 -7.30
N GLY A 81 -3.96 21.95 -6.05
CA GLY A 81 -2.72 22.19 -5.32
C GLY A 81 -1.61 21.38 -5.98
N ASN A 82 -0.58 22.04 -6.51
CA ASN A 82 0.57 21.35 -7.11
C ASN A 82 1.46 20.77 -6.00
N PHE A 83 0.99 19.71 -5.33
CA PHE A 83 1.73 19.01 -4.28
C PHE A 83 2.84 18.10 -4.83
N SER A 84 2.83 17.86 -6.14
CA SER A 84 3.74 16.96 -6.85
C SER A 84 4.83 17.71 -7.62
N GLU A 85 5.04 19.01 -7.33
CA GLU A 85 6.16 19.74 -7.92
C GLU A 85 7.48 19.04 -7.58
N PRO A 86 8.39 18.86 -8.56
CA PRO A 86 9.66 18.16 -8.34
C PRO A 86 10.45 18.71 -7.16
N GLU A 87 10.44 20.03 -6.95
CA GLU A 87 11.16 20.66 -5.83
C GLU A 87 10.53 20.34 -4.47
N THR A 88 9.20 20.37 -4.36
CA THR A 88 8.48 19.98 -3.13
C THR A 88 8.77 18.52 -2.77
N LEU A 89 8.71 17.62 -3.77
CA LEU A 89 9.02 16.20 -3.57
C LEU A 89 10.50 15.97 -3.25
N ARG A 90 11.41 16.72 -3.87
CA ARG A 90 12.85 16.69 -3.56
C ARG A 90 13.10 17.02 -2.09
N GLN A 91 12.52 18.11 -1.60
CA GLN A 91 12.64 18.51 -0.19
C GLN A 91 12.05 17.46 0.74
N PHE A 92 10.89 16.89 0.39
CA PHE A 92 10.28 15.81 1.15
C PHE A 92 11.20 14.58 1.27
N TYR A 93 11.72 14.07 0.14
CA TYR A 93 12.63 12.92 0.17
C TYR A 93 13.95 13.26 0.86
N GLN A 94 14.46 14.47 0.70
CA GLN A 94 15.73 14.84 1.32
C GLN A 94 15.66 14.95 2.85
N ARG A 95 14.52 15.45 3.38
CA ARG A 95 14.38 15.89 4.78
C ARG A 95 13.46 15.03 5.64
N LEU A 96 12.35 14.53 5.07
CA LEU A 96 11.21 13.99 5.84
C LEU A 96 11.03 12.47 5.69
N CYS A 97 11.32 11.90 4.52
CA CYS A 97 11.08 10.48 4.27
C CYS A 97 11.99 9.58 5.14
N PRO A 98 11.43 8.62 5.92
CA PRO A 98 12.18 7.82 6.89
C PRO A 98 12.93 6.64 6.24
N PHE A 99 13.80 6.90 5.26
CA PHE A 99 14.50 5.86 4.47
C PHE A 99 15.23 4.82 5.31
N ARG A 100 15.86 5.22 6.42
CA ARG A 100 16.53 4.27 7.33
C ARG A 100 15.55 3.26 7.92
N HIS A 101 14.38 3.70 8.35
CA HIS A 101 13.36 2.82 8.95
C HIS A 101 12.68 1.96 7.88
N LEU A 102 12.42 2.52 6.68
CA LEU A 102 11.92 1.75 5.53
C LEU A 102 12.90 0.64 5.13
N PHE A 103 14.20 0.96 5.10
CA PHE A 103 15.25 -0.03 4.88
C PHE A 103 15.22 -1.12 5.95
N GLN A 104 15.27 -0.75 7.24
CA GLN A 104 15.27 -1.74 8.34
C GLN A 104 14.03 -2.64 8.33
N TRP A 105 12.87 -2.08 7.98
CA TRP A 105 11.63 -2.83 7.80
C TRP A 105 11.75 -3.87 6.70
N LEU A 106 12.11 -3.45 5.48
CA LEU A 106 12.15 -4.31 4.29
C LEU A 106 13.34 -5.28 4.25
N ASN A 107 14.41 -4.94 4.98
CA ASN A 107 15.62 -5.72 5.12
C ASN A 107 15.54 -6.74 6.28
N HIS A 108 14.56 -6.58 7.17
CA HIS A 108 14.32 -7.45 8.34
C HIS A 108 15.51 -7.57 9.31
N SER A 109 16.51 -6.70 9.17
CA SER A 109 17.78 -6.71 9.89
C SER A 109 18.41 -5.31 9.86
N ALA A 110 19.30 -5.04 10.81
CA ALA A 110 20.14 -3.84 10.78
C ALA A 110 21.24 -3.92 9.71
N THR A 111 21.73 -5.12 9.40
CA THR A 111 22.78 -5.35 8.40
C THR A 111 22.16 -5.66 7.04
N PRO A 112 22.63 -5.07 5.92
CA PRO A 112 22.09 -5.35 4.58
C PRO A 112 22.05 -6.84 4.25
N GLN A 113 20.93 -7.29 3.69
CA GLN A 113 20.64 -8.66 3.27
C GLN A 113 20.01 -8.67 1.86
N PRO A 114 19.95 -9.85 1.21
CA PRO A 114 19.24 -10.02 -0.06
C PRO A 114 17.79 -9.53 -0.03
N ASP A 115 17.13 -9.56 1.13
CA ASP A 115 15.77 -9.05 1.39
C ASP A 115 15.54 -7.61 0.94
N PHE A 116 16.58 -6.78 0.98
CA PHE A 116 16.55 -5.42 0.45
C PHE A 116 17.30 -5.31 -0.89
N GLN A 117 18.47 -5.94 -1.00
CA GLN A 117 19.35 -5.80 -2.17
C GLN A 117 18.73 -6.35 -3.46
N ASN A 118 17.97 -7.44 -3.36
CA ASN A 118 17.28 -8.07 -4.48
C ASN A 118 15.79 -7.73 -4.52
N ARG A 119 15.37 -6.68 -3.81
CA ARG A 119 13.98 -6.24 -3.80
C ARG A 119 13.68 -5.32 -4.97
N GLU A 120 12.55 -5.56 -5.62
CA GLU A 120 12.03 -4.66 -6.63
C GLU A 120 11.40 -3.42 -5.98
N PHE A 121 11.78 -2.27 -6.52
CA PHE A 121 11.08 -1.01 -6.39
C PHE A 121 10.61 -0.55 -7.77
N SER A 122 9.48 0.15 -7.80
CA SER A 122 9.03 0.87 -8.99
C SER A 122 8.84 2.34 -8.68
N PHE A 123 9.31 3.20 -9.58
CA PHE A 123 9.16 4.65 -9.47
C PHE A 123 8.13 5.12 -10.49
N TRP A 124 7.15 5.88 -10.01
CA TRP A 124 6.20 6.61 -10.84
C TRP A 124 6.66 8.05 -10.95
N LEU A 125 7.00 8.48 -12.15
CA LEU A 125 7.48 9.82 -12.46
C LEU A 125 6.34 10.71 -13.00
N PRO A 126 6.52 12.04 -13.00
CA PRO A 126 5.60 12.95 -13.66
C PRO A 126 5.34 12.54 -15.11
N GLY A 127 4.08 12.68 -15.56
CA GLY A 127 3.66 12.22 -16.90
C GLY A 127 3.28 10.74 -16.96
N SER A 128 3.11 10.08 -15.81
CA SER A 128 2.71 8.68 -15.69
C SER A 128 3.74 7.67 -16.21
N THR A 129 5.01 8.07 -16.35
CA THR A 129 6.10 7.16 -16.68
C THR A 129 6.40 6.27 -15.48
N VAL A 130 6.43 4.95 -15.70
CA VAL A 130 6.71 3.96 -14.65
C VAL A 130 8.02 3.28 -14.96
N ILE A 131 8.94 3.28 -13.99
CA ILE A 131 10.20 2.54 -14.08
C ILE A 131 10.12 1.39 -13.09
N ARG A 132 10.30 0.17 -13.59
CA ARG A 132 10.22 -1.08 -12.81
C ARG A 132 11.58 -1.73 -12.62
N TYR A 133 11.62 -2.75 -11.77
CA TYR A 133 12.82 -3.54 -11.50
C TYR A 133 14.01 -2.69 -11.02
N LEU A 134 13.73 -1.59 -10.30
CA LEU A 134 14.74 -0.87 -9.54
C LEU A 134 15.09 -1.68 -8.29
N SER A 135 16.30 -1.53 -7.81
CA SER A 135 16.81 -2.20 -6.62
C SER A 135 17.95 -1.38 -6.01
N PHE A 136 18.15 -1.50 -4.71
CA PHE A 136 19.09 -0.65 -3.99
C PHE A 136 19.87 -1.47 -2.96
N PRO A 137 21.20 -1.29 -2.84
CA PRO A 137 21.95 -2.02 -1.82
C PRO A 137 21.81 -1.44 -0.40
N SER A 138 21.38 -0.18 -0.26
CA SER A 138 21.29 0.52 1.02
C SER A 138 20.20 1.60 1.03
N ALA A 139 19.84 2.04 2.25
CA ALA A 139 18.93 3.17 2.47
C ALA A 139 19.42 4.46 1.79
N ASP A 140 20.72 4.73 1.83
CA ASP A 140 21.31 5.95 1.27
C ASP A 140 21.23 5.99 -0.25
N LEU A 141 21.37 4.83 -0.92
CA LEU A 141 21.25 4.74 -2.37
C LEU A 141 19.80 4.85 -2.84
N LEU A 142 18.85 4.27 -2.08
CA LEU A 142 17.42 4.52 -2.32
C LEU A 142 17.09 6.01 -2.15
N ARG A 143 17.55 6.63 -1.05
CA ARG A 143 17.37 8.07 -0.79
C ARG A 143 17.94 8.91 -1.92
N LYS A 144 19.19 8.66 -2.33
CA LYS A 144 19.87 9.39 -3.41
C LYS A 144 19.05 9.32 -4.71
N GLN A 145 18.54 8.14 -5.06
CA GLN A 145 17.74 7.97 -6.27
C GLN A 145 16.39 8.71 -6.18
N CYS A 146 15.69 8.63 -5.03
CA CYS A 146 14.44 9.37 -4.83
C CYS A 146 14.65 10.89 -4.91
N VAL A 147 15.73 11.42 -4.35
CA VAL A 147 16.06 12.86 -4.42
C VAL A 147 16.42 13.28 -5.84
N GLN A 148 17.11 12.43 -6.60
CA GLN A 148 17.51 12.71 -7.98
C GLN A 148 16.33 12.67 -8.95
N MET A 149 15.49 11.63 -8.87
CA MET A 149 14.41 11.40 -9.82
C MET A 149 13.07 12.03 -9.40
N THR A 150 12.94 12.39 -8.12
CA THR A 150 11.72 13.01 -7.54
C THR A 150 10.43 12.29 -7.95
N PRO A 151 10.31 10.96 -7.71
CA PRO A 151 9.11 10.23 -8.13
C PRO A 151 7.87 10.73 -7.38
N GLU A 152 6.72 10.81 -8.06
CA GLU A 152 5.43 11.12 -7.44
C GLU A 152 5.07 10.10 -6.37
N ARG A 153 5.42 8.84 -6.61
CA ARG A 153 5.38 7.75 -5.63
C ARG A 153 6.36 6.66 -6.02
N PHE A 154 6.71 5.82 -5.07
CA PHE A 154 7.35 4.55 -5.35
C PHE A 154 6.57 3.40 -4.72
N GLU A 155 6.65 2.25 -5.36
CA GLU A 155 5.96 1.03 -5.01
C GLU A 155 7.00 -0.05 -4.66
N ILE A 156 6.62 -0.93 -3.75
CA ILE A 156 7.47 -1.99 -3.22
C ILE A 156 6.97 -3.33 -3.77
N GLY A 157 7.87 -4.05 -4.43
CA GLY A 157 7.68 -5.39 -4.94
C GLY A 157 8.32 -6.48 -4.06
N PRO A 158 8.39 -7.71 -4.57
CA PRO A 158 9.01 -8.82 -3.87
C PRO A 158 10.54 -8.71 -3.86
N GLN A 159 11.15 -9.48 -2.96
CA GLN A 159 12.52 -9.92 -3.10
C GLN A 159 12.60 -10.99 -4.18
N TYR A 160 13.55 -10.84 -5.11
CA TYR A 160 13.83 -11.82 -6.15
C TYR A 160 15.04 -12.69 -5.80
N SER A 161 15.17 -13.81 -6.53
CA SER A 161 16.32 -14.70 -6.49
C SER A 161 17.65 -14.03 -6.86
N ILE A 162 17.60 -13.01 -7.70
CA ILE A 162 18.74 -12.25 -8.20
C ILE A 162 18.34 -10.77 -8.20
N ASN A 163 19.33 -9.89 -8.21
CA ASN A 163 19.09 -8.46 -8.32
C ASN A 163 18.19 -8.13 -9.54
N PRO A 164 17.05 -7.45 -9.34
CA PRO A 164 16.12 -7.07 -10.42
C PRO A 164 16.75 -6.31 -11.60
N LYS A 165 17.83 -5.55 -11.35
CA LYS A 165 18.57 -4.82 -12.39
C LYS A 165 19.28 -5.76 -13.36
N ASP A 166 19.73 -6.91 -12.86
CA ASP A 166 20.52 -7.86 -13.63
C ASP A 166 19.65 -8.89 -14.36
N ARG A 167 18.32 -8.79 -14.29
CA ARG A 167 17.38 -9.77 -14.86
C ARG A 167 17.62 -10.05 -16.35
N LYS A 168 18.01 -9.02 -17.13
CA LYS A 168 18.27 -9.12 -18.57
C LYS A 168 19.57 -9.90 -18.89
N THR A 169 20.44 -10.09 -17.91
CA THR A 169 21.71 -10.83 -18.07
C THR A 169 21.53 -12.35 -17.94
N LEU A 170 20.34 -12.81 -17.53
CA LEU A 170 20.09 -14.21 -17.22
C LEU A 170 19.84 -15.02 -18.49
N LYS A 171 20.61 -16.10 -18.66
CA LYS A 171 20.45 -17.06 -19.77
C LYS A 171 19.11 -17.81 -19.73
N LYS A 172 18.50 -17.94 -18.54
CA LYS A 172 17.21 -18.61 -18.35
C LYS A 172 16.30 -17.69 -17.55
N ALA A 173 15.23 -17.22 -18.18
CA ALA A 173 14.22 -16.37 -17.52
C ALA A 173 13.63 -17.02 -16.26
N SER A 174 13.49 -18.36 -16.24
CA SER A 174 13.00 -19.12 -15.08
C SER A 174 13.89 -19.03 -13.82
N ALA A 175 15.13 -18.55 -13.96
CA ALA A 175 16.00 -18.29 -12.81
C ALA A 175 15.62 -17.01 -12.05
N PHE A 176 14.93 -16.07 -12.69
CA PHE A 176 14.39 -14.86 -12.08
C PHE A 176 13.00 -15.13 -11.53
N LYS A 177 12.89 -15.28 -10.21
CA LYS A 177 11.62 -15.56 -9.56
C LYS A 177 11.49 -14.83 -8.23
N PRO A 178 10.27 -14.41 -7.86
CA PRO A 178 10.02 -13.85 -6.55
C PRO A 178 10.21 -14.93 -5.48
N ILE A 179 10.90 -14.58 -4.39
CA ILE A 179 11.17 -15.47 -3.24
C ILE A 179 10.21 -15.17 -2.11
N MET A 180 10.09 -13.89 -1.75
CA MET A 180 9.24 -13.47 -0.65
C MET A 180 8.78 -12.02 -0.82
N LYS A 181 7.64 -11.71 -0.23
CA LYS A 181 7.06 -10.37 -0.14
C LYS A 181 6.09 -10.34 1.01
N GLU A 182 5.96 -9.24 1.70
CA GLU A 182 4.90 -9.03 2.68
C GLU A 182 3.54 -9.42 2.08
N LEU A 183 2.69 -10.09 2.88
CA LEU A 183 1.30 -10.29 2.51
C LEU A 183 0.60 -8.94 2.65
N VAL A 184 -0.14 -8.53 1.63
CA VAL A 184 -0.77 -7.22 1.58
C VAL A 184 -2.25 -7.32 1.32
N PHE A 185 -3.02 -6.37 1.85
CA PHE A 185 -4.43 -6.17 1.54
C PHE A 185 -4.65 -4.70 1.19
N ASP A 186 -5.50 -4.43 0.20
CA ASP A 186 -5.91 -3.08 -0.17
C ASP A 186 -7.43 -2.94 0.01
N ILE A 187 -7.83 -1.81 0.60
CA ILE A 187 -9.22 -1.42 0.82
C ILE A 187 -9.37 -0.02 0.24
N ASP A 188 -10.18 0.11 -0.81
CA ASP A 188 -10.55 1.40 -1.41
C ASP A 188 -12.03 1.71 -1.17
N MET A 189 -12.32 2.95 -0.79
CA MET A 189 -13.69 3.44 -0.62
C MET A 189 -14.57 3.29 -1.86
N THR A 190 -14.02 3.24 -3.08
CA THR A 190 -14.84 3.08 -4.30
C THR A 190 -15.62 1.79 -4.32
N ASP A 191 -15.12 0.72 -3.68
CA ASP A 191 -15.83 -0.56 -3.65
C ASP A 191 -17.13 -0.48 -2.83
N TYR A 192 -17.28 0.59 -2.05
CA TYR A 192 -18.46 0.90 -1.22
C TYR A 192 -19.42 1.89 -1.89
N ASP A 193 -19.16 2.36 -3.12
CA ASP A 193 -20.03 3.33 -3.83
C ASP A 193 -21.48 2.86 -3.98
N SER A 194 -21.71 1.55 -4.03
CA SER A 194 -23.06 0.97 -4.13
C SER A 194 -23.88 1.09 -2.83
N ILE A 195 -23.23 1.28 -1.68
CA ILE A 195 -23.86 1.25 -0.36
C ILE A 195 -23.67 2.53 0.47
N ARG A 196 -22.79 3.44 0.05
CA ARG A 196 -22.63 4.77 0.66
C ARG A 196 -23.43 5.82 -0.11
N THR A 197 -23.92 6.83 0.59
CA THR A 197 -24.75 7.91 0.02
C THR A 197 -24.11 9.29 0.19
N CYS A 198 -23.26 9.45 1.21
CA CYS A 198 -22.67 10.74 1.55
C CYS A 198 -21.64 11.26 0.54
N CYS A 199 -21.05 10.37 -0.26
CA CYS A 199 -19.97 10.67 -1.22
C CYS A 199 -20.03 9.68 -2.39
N SER A 200 -19.37 10.01 -3.50
CA SER A 200 -19.23 9.12 -4.66
C SER A 200 -17.80 9.15 -5.23
N GLY A 201 -17.39 8.05 -5.85
CA GLY A 201 -16.10 7.91 -6.51
C GLY A 201 -14.93 8.24 -5.59
N ALA A 202 -14.17 9.28 -5.94
CA ALA A 202 -12.94 9.61 -5.23
C ALA A 202 -13.08 10.58 -4.06
N LYS A 203 -14.31 11.04 -3.77
CA LYS A 203 -14.60 11.88 -2.60
C LYS A 203 -14.81 11.01 -1.36
N ILE A 204 -14.40 11.52 -0.21
CA ILE A 204 -14.62 10.89 1.10
C ILE A 204 -15.07 11.95 2.11
N CYS A 205 -15.68 11.49 3.20
CA CYS A 205 -15.95 12.25 4.42
C CYS A 205 -15.84 11.31 5.63
N ILE A 206 -15.93 11.84 6.85
CA ILE A 206 -15.85 11.03 8.08
C ILE A 206 -16.93 9.95 8.13
N LYS A 207 -18.13 10.21 7.59
CA LYS A 207 -19.22 9.24 7.58
C LYS A 207 -18.86 7.97 6.81
N CYS A 208 -18.35 8.10 5.58
CA CYS A 208 -17.96 6.91 4.82
C CYS A 208 -16.61 6.34 5.26
N TRP A 209 -15.72 7.12 5.90
CA TRP A 209 -14.47 6.60 6.46
C TRP A 209 -14.70 5.45 7.46
N GLN A 210 -15.86 5.40 8.10
CA GLN A 210 -16.26 4.29 8.97
C GLN A 210 -16.30 2.93 8.26
N PHE A 211 -16.48 2.89 6.93
CA PHE A 211 -16.30 1.65 6.16
C PHE A 211 -14.86 1.12 6.19
N ILE A 212 -13.86 2.01 6.16
CA ILE A 212 -12.45 1.61 6.28
C ILE A 212 -12.17 1.15 7.71
N VAL A 213 -12.71 1.83 8.73
CA VAL A 213 -12.58 1.43 10.14
C VAL A 213 -13.16 0.03 10.37
N MET A 214 -14.39 -0.21 9.90
CA MET A 214 -15.04 -1.53 9.94
C MET A 214 -14.17 -2.60 9.27
N ALA A 215 -13.65 -2.29 8.08
CA ALA A 215 -12.84 -3.21 7.30
C ALA A 215 -11.52 -3.57 8.00
N ILE A 216 -10.80 -2.57 8.52
CA ILE A 216 -9.57 -2.77 9.31
C ILE A 216 -9.85 -3.64 10.53
N LYS A 217 -10.92 -3.37 11.29
CA LYS A 217 -11.26 -4.13 12.50
C LYS A 217 -11.50 -5.62 12.21
N VAL A 218 -12.25 -5.92 11.15
CA VAL A 218 -12.53 -7.32 10.78
C VAL A 218 -11.29 -8.03 10.26
N VAL A 219 -10.54 -7.40 9.35
CA VAL A 219 -9.35 -8.02 8.74
C VAL A 219 -8.23 -8.19 9.76
N ASP A 220 -7.93 -7.16 10.57
CA ASP A 220 -6.88 -7.25 11.61
C ASP A 220 -7.20 -8.34 12.63
N LYS A 221 -8.45 -8.45 13.09
CA LYS A 221 -8.89 -9.51 14.01
C LYS A 221 -8.67 -10.89 13.43
N ALA A 222 -9.04 -11.11 12.18
CA ALA A 222 -8.85 -12.40 11.51
C ALA A 222 -7.36 -12.73 11.30
N LEU A 223 -6.55 -11.75 10.87
CA LEU A 223 -5.10 -11.92 10.72
C LEU A 223 -4.43 -12.29 12.04
N ARG A 224 -4.84 -11.70 13.16
CA ARG A 224 -4.27 -11.99 14.48
C ARG A 224 -4.78 -13.29 15.08
N GLU A 225 -6.09 -13.52 15.08
CA GLU A 225 -6.68 -14.65 15.82
C GLU A 225 -6.73 -15.95 15.02
N ASP A 226 -7.04 -15.87 13.73
CA ASP A 226 -7.21 -17.07 12.91
C ASP A 226 -5.89 -17.51 12.31
N PHE A 227 -5.10 -16.53 11.84
CA PHE A 227 -3.82 -16.81 11.23
C PHE A 227 -2.66 -16.73 12.21
N GLY A 228 -2.76 -16.02 13.34
CA GLY A 228 -1.68 -15.86 14.31
C GLY A 228 -0.59 -14.87 13.90
N PHE A 229 -0.88 -13.92 13.01
CA PHE A 229 0.11 -12.92 12.57
C PHE A 229 0.31 -11.85 13.64
N GLN A 230 1.56 -11.44 13.85
CA GLN A 230 1.92 -10.48 14.89
C GLN A 230 2.32 -9.12 14.30
N HIS A 231 3.06 -9.14 13.19
CA HIS A 231 3.68 -7.97 12.58
C HIS A 231 2.80 -7.42 11.44
N ILE A 232 1.66 -6.87 11.82
CA ILE A 232 0.70 -6.24 10.92
C ILE A 232 0.83 -4.73 11.02
N MET A 233 1.03 -4.05 9.89
CA MET A 233 1.03 -2.59 9.80
C MET A 233 -0.05 -2.15 8.82
N TRP A 234 -0.97 -1.33 9.29
CA TRP A 234 -1.93 -0.64 8.43
C TRP A 234 -1.42 0.74 8.07
N VAL A 235 -1.65 1.15 6.83
CA VAL A 235 -1.13 2.39 6.26
C VAL A 235 -2.23 3.09 5.49
N TYR A 236 -2.45 4.36 5.78
CA TYR A 236 -3.36 5.20 5.00
C TYR A 236 -2.84 5.36 3.57
N SER A 237 -3.71 5.18 2.56
CA SER A 237 -3.33 5.24 1.15
C SER A 237 -3.00 6.66 0.64
N GLY A 238 -3.18 7.66 1.50
CA GLY A 238 -3.01 9.09 1.22
C GLY A 238 -4.26 9.79 0.70
N ARG A 239 -5.35 9.05 0.45
CA ARG A 239 -6.62 9.62 -0.02
C ARG A 239 -7.88 9.01 0.58
N ARG A 240 -8.17 7.74 0.28
CA ARG A 240 -9.52 7.15 0.51
C ARG A 240 -9.51 5.68 0.88
N GLY A 241 -8.36 5.15 1.25
CA GLY A 241 -8.21 3.72 1.52
C GLY A 241 -7.12 3.45 2.52
N ALA A 242 -6.91 2.17 2.80
CA ALA A 242 -5.86 1.70 3.69
C ALA A 242 -5.25 0.41 3.15
N HIS A 243 -3.94 0.26 3.36
CA HIS A 243 -3.18 -0.92 2.99
C HIS A 243 -2.73 -1.65 4.26
N ALA A 244 -2.91 -2.97 4.31
CA ALA A 244 -2.25 -3.80 5.31
C ALA A 244 -0.93 -4.34 4.75
N TRP A 245 0.10 -4.37 5.59
CA TRP A 245 1.39 -5.01 5.34
C TRP A 245 1.68 -5.99 6.47
N ILE A 246 1.65 -7.28 6.17
CA ILE A 246 1.92 -8.36 7.11
C ILE A 246 3.36 -8.83 6.87
N SER A 247 4.21 -8.55 7.85
CA SER A 247 5.65 -8.73 7.78
C SER A 247 6.14 -9.96 8.53
N ASP A 248 5.28 -10.81 9.09
CA ASP A 248 5.70 -12.09 9.67
C ASP A 248 6.45 -12.94 8.64
N LYS A 249 7.56 -13.56 9.01
CA LYS A 249 8.38 -14.38 8.08
C LYS A 249 7.56 -15.39 7.27
N ARG A 250 6.69 -16.16 7.95
CA ARG A 250 5.80 -17.13 7.30
C ARG A 250 4.75 -16.51 6.37
N ALA A 251 4.40 -15.24 6.57
CA ALA A 251 3.54 -14.50 5.63
C ALA A 251 4.35 -14.09 4.40
N ARG A 252 5.60 -13.66 4.60
CA ARG A 252 6.49 -13.22 3.51
C ARG A 252 6.80 -14.34 2.52
N GLU A 253 7.03 -15.54 3.05
CA GLU A 253 7.39 -16.75 2.30
C GLU A 253 6.18 -17.50 1.71
N MET A 254 4.96 -16.97 1.82
CA MET A 254 3.78 -17.60 1.20
C MET A 254 3.87 -17.58 -0.33
N ASP A 255 3.70 -18.75 -0.94
CA ASP A 255 3.42 -18.90 -2.36
C ASP A 255 2.02 -18.39 -2.74
N ASP A 256 1.78 -18.25 -4.04
CA ASP A 256 0.52 -17.76 -4.60
C ASP A 256 -0.71 -18.61 -4.19
N THR A 257 -0.52 -19.92 -3.97
CA THR A 257 -1.62 -20.82 -3.56
C THR A 257 -2.06 -20.50 -2.14
N LYS A 258 -1.10 -20.38 -1.20
CA LYS A 258 -1.37 -19.98 0.19
C LYS A 258 -1.96 -18.58 0.25
N ARG A 259 -1.39 -17.63 -0.49
CA ARG A 259 -1.91 -16.25 -0.60
C ARG A 259 -3.36 -16.22 -1.05
N ARG A 260 -3.68 -16.96 -2.12
CA ARG A 260 -5.05 -17.08 -2.62
C ARG A 260 -5.99 -17.70 -1.61
N ALA A 261 -5.55 -18.71 -0.84
CA ALA A 261 -6.36 -19.29 0.22
C ALA A 261 -6.67 -18.26 1.32
N VAL A 262 -5.69 -17.47 1.75
CA VAL A 262 -5.88 -16.41 2.75
C VAL A 262 -6.79 -15.30 2.20
N ALA A 263 -6.57 -14.83 0.97
CA ALA A 263 -7.42 -13.82 0.34
C ALA A 263 -8.88 -14.30 0.23
N ASN A 264 -9.08 -15.54 -0.22
CA ASN A 264 -10.41 -16.16 -0.35
C ASN A 264 -11.10 -16.40 1.01
N TYR A 265 -10.33 -16.58 2.09
CA TYR A 265 -10.87 -16.67 3.45
C TYR A 265 -11.44 -15.33 3.92
N MET A 266 -10.79 -14.22 3.56
CA MET A 266 -11.24 -12.87 3.86
C MET A 266 -12.36 -12.38 2.94
N GLU A 267 -12.40 -12.86 1.69
CA GLU A 267 -13.40 -12.51 0.67
C GLU A 267 -14.74 -13.25 0.90
N ALA A 268 -15.55 -12.71 1.82
CA ALA A 268 -16.83 -13.31 2.19
C ALA A 268 -18.01 -12.85 1.30
N LEU A 269 -17.92 -11.65 0.73
CA LEU A 269 -18.89 -11.15 -0.26
C LEU A 269 -18.45 -11.59 -1.65
N ARG A 270 -19.19 -12.51 -2.27
CA ARG A 270 -18.90 -13.05 -3.61
C ARG A 270 -20.04 -12.73 -4.55
N GLY A 271 -20.03 -11.54 -5.14
CA GLY A 271 -21.04 -11.16 -6.11
C GLY A 271 -20.71 -9.85 -6.79
N ASN A 272 -20.69 -9.87 -8.13
CA ASN A 272 -20.74 -8.66 -8.94
C ASN A 272 -22.11 -8.00 -8.75
N GLU A 273 -22.19 -6.71 -9.07
CA GLU A 273 -23.35 -5.80 -8.99
C GLU A 273 -24.67 -6.30 -9.63
N ASN A 274 -24.70 -7.52 -10.17
CA ASN A 274 -25.81 -8.19 -10.84
C ASN A 274 -26.75 -8.97 -9.91
N GLY A 275 -26.88 -8.60 -8.64
CA GLY A 275 -28.02 -8.98 -7.79
C GLY A 275 -28.17 -10.46 -7.43
N LYS A 276 -27.14 -11.31 -7.58
CA LYS A 276 -27.16 -12.65 -6.99
C LYS A 276 -26.81 -12.56 -5.51
N ARG A 277 -27.78 -12.91 -4.67
CA ARG A 277 -27.70 -12.92 -3.20
C ARG A 277 -26.40 -13.56 -2.71
N ASN A 278 -25.64 -12.84 -1.88
CA ASN A 278 -24.58 -13.42 -1.03
C ASN A 278 -25.25 -14.29 0.05
N ALA A 279 -25.74 -15.46 -0.35
CA ALA A 279 -26.32 -16.43 0.57
C ALA A 279 -25.18 -17.10 1.34
N PHE A 280 -24.90 -16.63 2.55
CA PHE A 280 -23.86 -17.23 3.38
C PHE A 280 -24.30 -18.63 3.82
N ARG A 281 -23.40 -19.61 3.72
CA ARG A 281 -23.64 -20.98 4.19
C ARG A 281 -23.97 -20.98 5.68
N ARG A 282 -24.97 -21.78 6.08
CA ARG A 282 -25.36 -21.98 7.48
C ARG A 282 -24.93 -23.37 8.00
N PRO A 283 -24.54 -23.50 9.28
CA PRO A 283 -24.28 -22.42 10.23
C PRO A 283 -23.15 -21.50 9.75
N LEU A 284 -23.15 -20.23 10.19
CA LEU A 284 -22.13 -19.27 9.79
C LEU A 284 -20.74 -19.78 10.19
N HIS A 285 -19.76 -19.59 9.32
CA HIS A 285 -18.37 -19.87 9.67
C HIS A 285 -17.94 -18.96 10.86
N PRO A 286 -17.12 -19.44 11.83
CA PRO A 286 -16.76 -18.66 13.01
C PRO A 286 -16.21 -17.25 12.72
N HIS A 287 -15.40 -17.10 11.67
CA HIS A 287 -14.93 -15.78 11.20
C HIS A 287 -16.08 -14.85 10.82
N ILE A 288 -17.09 -15.35 10.10
CA ILE A 288 -18.25 -14.54 9.68
C ILE A 288 -19.13 -14.21 10.88
N GLU A 289 -19.32 -15.14 11.80
CA GLU A 289 -20.08 -14.89 13.03
C GLU A 289 -19.40 -13.83 13.92
N ARG A 290 -18.07 -13.92 14.09
CA ARG A 290 -17.29 -12.90 14.81
C ARG A 290 -17.33 -11.55 14.09
N SER A 291 -17.18 -11.55 12.77
CA SER A 291 -17.28 -10.34 11.96
C SER A 291 -18.64 -9.66 12.12
N LEU A 292 -19.73 -10.43 12.06
CA LEU A 292 -21.08 -9.90 12.29
C LEU A 292 -21.23 -9.27 13.68
N LYS A 293 -20.64 -9.87 14.73
CA LYS A 293 -20.65 -9.30 16.09
C LYS A 293 -19.90 -7.96 16.14
N ILE A 294 -18.74 -7.86 15.50
CA ILE A 294 -17.95 -6.61 15.40
C ILE A 294 -18.74 -5.53 14.64
N LEU A 295 -19.43 -5.90 13.57
CA LEU A 295 -20.07 -4.96 12.64
C LEU A 295 -21.48 -4.51 13.08
N THR A 296 -22.13 -5.25 13.97
CA THR A 296 -23.52 -4.98 14.38
C THR A 296 -23.74 -3.57 14.96
N PRO A 297 -22.85 -3.02 15.82
CA PRO A 297 -22.99 -1.65 16.30
C PRO A 297 -22.93 -0.62 15.17
N TYR A 298 -21.95 -0.73 14.28
CA TYR A 298 -21.75 0.18 13.14
C TYR A 298 -22.90 0.14 12.14
N PHE A 299 -23.56 -1.00 12.00
CA PHE A 299 -24.73 -1.07 11.14
C PHE A 299 -25.83 -0.11 11.61
N GLN A 300 -26.05 0.01 12.92
CA GLN A 300 -27.07 0.89 13.46
C GLN A 300 -26.67 2.37 13.36
N THR A 301 -25.43 2.69 13.76
CA THR A 301 -24.94 4.07 13.80
C THR A 301 -24.52 4.60 12.43
N ASP A 302 -23.65 3.88 11.73
CA ASP A 302 -22.97 4.40 10.55
C ASP A 302 -23.73 4.08 9.26
N VAL A 303 -24.36 2.91 9.18
CA VAL A 303 -25.14 2.54 7.98
C VAL A 303 -26.55 3.11 8.06
N LEU A 304 -27.35 2.71 9.06
CA LEU A 304 -28.78 3.10 9.09
C LEU A 304 -28.99 4.59 9.37
N ALA A 305 -28.25 5.18 10.32
CA ALA A 305 -28.45 6.58 10.69
C ALA A 305 -27.63 7.56 9.83
N GLU A 306 -26.34 7.28 9.59
CA GLU A 306 -25.48 8.24 8.87
C GLU A 306 -25.53 8.12 7.34
N GLN A 307 -25.52 6.89 6.78
CA GLN A 307 -25.69 6.72 5.33
C GLN A 307 -27.16 6.77 4.91
N ASP A 308 -28.09 6.32 5.76
CA ASP A 308 -29.52 6.24 5.42
C ASP A 308 -29.78 5.69 3.99
N PRO A 309 -29.17 4.54 3.63
CA PRO A 309 -29.05 4.10 2.24
C PRO A 309 -30.38 3.82 1.56
N TRP A 310 -31.41 3.45 2.33
CA TRP A 310 -32.71 3.03 1.82
C TRP A 310 -33.75 4.13 1.88
N ARG A 311 -33.35 5.39 2.08
CA ARG A 311 -34.32 6.49 2.06
C ARG A 311 -35.01 6.61 0.71
N SER A 312 -34.24 6.55 -0.39
CA SER A 312 -34.78 6.59 -1.75
C SER A 312 -35.52 5.29 -2.10
N ASN A 313 -36.53 5.39 -2.96
CA ASN A 313 -37.30 4.22 -3.40
C ASN A 313 -36.44 3.25 -4.21
N GLU A 314 -35.52 3.76 -5.04
CA GLU A 314 -34.61 2.94 -5.84
C GLU A 314 -33.70 2.08 -4.97
N GLN A 315 -33.18 2.63 -3.87
CA GLN A 315 -32.34 1.88 -2.94
C GLN A 315 -33.16 0.99 -2.00
N ALA A 316 -34.38 1.38 -1.65
CA ALA A 316 -35.30 0.54 -0.90
C ALA A 316 -35.67 -0.73 -1.69
N GLU A 317 -35.85 -0.64 -3.01
CA GLU A 317 -36.06 -1.83 -3.86
C GLU A 317 -34.84 -2.76 -3.87
N LYS A 318 -33.62 -2.24 -3.76
CA LYS A 318 -32.42 -3.09 -3.59
C LYS A 318 -32.46 -3.86 -2.27
N LEU A 319 -32.92 -3.25 -1.19
CA LEU A 319 -33.15 -3.96 0.08
C LEU A 319 -34.22 -5.05 -0.08
N LEU A 320 -35.35 -4.74 -0.73
CA LEU A 320 -36.41 -5.73 -0.96
C LEU A 320 -35.90 -6.92 -1.80
N ALA A 321 -35.04 -6.67 -2.78
CA ALA A 321 -34.44 -7.73 -3.59
C ALA A 321 -33.55 -8.71 -2.78
N LEU A 322 -33.06 -8.30 -1.61
CA LEU A 322 -32.30 -9.16 -0.70
C LEU A 322 -33.21 -10.06 0.16
N ILE A 323 -34.51 -9.78 0.23
CA ILE A 323 -35.50 -10.53 1.00
C ILE A 323 -36.27 -11.48 0.05
N PRO A 324 -36.14 -12.81 0.19
CA PRO A 324 -36.74 -13.76 -0.76
C PRO A 324 -38.26 -13.99 -0.57
N ASP A 325 -38.88 -13.42 0.46
CA ASP A 325 -40.31 -13.58 0.74
C ASP A 325 -41.14 -12.49 0.06
N LYS A 326 -41.85 -12.86 -1.03
CA LYS A 326 -42.63 -11.90 -1.83
C LYS A 326 -43.77 -11.24 -1.06
N SER A 327 -44.46 -12.01 -0.21
CA SER A 327 -45.57 -11.48 0.61
C SER A 327 -45.08 -10.39 1.54
N LEU A 328 -43.95 -10.64 2.21
CA LEU A 328 -43.30 -9.64 3.06
C LEU A 328 -42.84 -8.43 2.24
N THR A 329 -42.18 -8.63 1.10
CA THR A 329 -41.70 -7.50 0.28
C THR A 329 -42.83 -6.65 -0.29
N ASP A 330 -43.96 -7.25 -0.68
CA ASP A 330 -45.11 -6.52 -1.22
C ASP A 330 -45.83 -5.71 -0.12
N ALA A 331 -45.92 -6.26 1.10
CA ALA A 331 -46.45 -5.53 2.25
C ALA A 331 -45.53 -4.37 2.66
N LEU A 332 -44.21 -4.57 2.65
CA LEU A 332 -43.23 -3.51 2.90
C LEU A 332 -43.30 -2.41 1.85
N ARG A 333 -43.37 -2.77 0.55
CA ARG A 333 -43.51 -1.81 -0.55
C ARG A 333 -44.73 -0.91 -0.36
N LYS A 334 -45.91 -1.49 -0.12
CA LYS A 334 -47.14 -0.73 0.16
C LYS A 334 -47.00 0.20 1.37
N LYS A 335 -46.35 -0.28 2.43
CA LYS A 335 -46.12 0.53 3.64
C LYS A 335 -45.21 1.73 3.36
N TRP A 336 -44.17 1.55 2.57
CA TRP A 336 -43.19 2.60 2.26
C TRP A 336 -43.67 3.57 1.18
N GLU A 337 -44.57 3.16 0.28
CA GLU A 337 -45.25 4.07 -0.65
C GLU A 337 -46.18 5.06 0.08
N SER A 338 -46.72 4.65 1.24
CA SER A 338 -47.69 5.46 1.98
C SER A 338 -47.09 6.58 2.84
N ALA A 339 -45.78 6.53 3.15
CA ALA A 339 -45.12 7.52 4.01
C ALA A 339 -43.60 7.55 3.78
N ASP A 340 -42.99 8.74 3.90
CA ASP A 340 -41.52 8.87 3.93
C ASP A 340 -40.97 8.25 5.23
N ARG A 341 -39.96 7.40 5.10
CA ARG A 341 -39.38 6.61 6.19
C ARG A 341 -37.88 6.52 6.04
N SER A 342 -37.17 6.75 7.13
CA SER A 342 -35.73 6.54 7.24
C SER A 342 -35.37 5.05 7.13
N SER A 343 -34.11 4.75 6.81
CA SER A 343 -33.57 3.40 6.77
C SER A 343 -33.72 2.67 8.11
N THR A 344 -33.56 3.38 9.23
CA THR A 344 -33.82 2.83 10.58
C THR A 344 -35.27 2.36 10.74
N GLN A 345 -36.22 3.16 10.27
CA GLN A 345 -37.65 2.81 10.31
C GLN A 345 -37.97 1.66 9.34
N LYS A 346 -37.44 1.71 8.11
CA LYS A 346 -37.60 0.63 7.13
C LYS A 346 -37.01 -0.69 7.64
N TRP A 347 -35.90 -0.64 8.36
CA TRP A 347 -35.29 -1.83 8.98
C TRP A 347 -36.15 -2.45 10.09
N ALA A 348 -36.75 -1.60 10.93
CA ALA A 348 -37.68 -2.03 11.98
C ALA A 348 -39.01 -2.55 11.40
N ASP A 349 -39.45 -1.99 10.27
CA ASP A 349 -40.67 -2.44 9.60
C ASP A 349 -40.60 -3.89 9.13
N ILE A 350 -39.41 -4.40 8.78
CA ILE A 350 -39.22 -5.79 8.38
C ILE A 350 -39.74 -6.73 9.48
N ASP A 351 -39.38 -6.44 10.74
CA ASP A 351 -39.81 -7.26 11.87
C ASP A 351 -41.31 -7.05 12.14
N ALA A 352 -41.75 -5.78 12.19
CA ALA A 352 -43.15 -5.46 12.49
C ALA A 352 -44.15 -6.02 11.46
N VAL A 353 -43.80 -6.00 10.17
CA VAL A 353 -44.66 -6.53 9.09
C VAL A 353 -44.65 -8.05 9.08
N ALA A 354 -43.52 -8.68 9.41
CA ALA A 354 -43.43 -10.13 9.57
C ALA A 354 -44.25 -10.61 10.78
N GLU A 355 -44.16 -9.93 11.92
CA GLU A 355 -44.95 -10.20 13.13
C GLU A 355 -46.46 -9.99 12.91
N ALA A 356 -46.85 -9.07 12.03
CA ALA A 356 -48.22 -8.86 11.60
C ALA A 356 -48.78 -9.98 10.69
N GLY A 357 -48.01 -11.06 10.44
CA GLY A 357 -48.47 -12.24 9.72
C GLY A 357 -48.27 -12.19 8.19
N ASN A 358 -47.47 -11.25 7.67
CA ASN A 358 -47.18 -11.17 6.23
C ASN A 358 -46.00 -12.04 5.80
N LEU A 359 -45.46 -12.86 6.71
CA LEU A 359 -44.41 -13.83 6.43
C LEU A 359 -45.04 -15.10 5.85
N SER A 360 -44.62 -15.51 4.65
CA SER A 360 -45.29 -16.57 3.90
C SER A 360 -44.39 -17.77 3.63
N THR A 361 -43.20 -17.55 3.05
CA THR A 361 -42.28 -18.60 2.62
C THR A 361 -41.12 -18.78 3.59
N LEU A 362 -40.75 -17.73 4.31
CA LEU A 362 -39.68 -17.79 5.31
C LEU A 362 -40.23 -18.15 6.69
N SER A 363 -39.45 -18.91 7.45
CA SER A 363 -39.64 -18.99 8.90
C SER A 363 -39.01 -17.78 9.60
N THR A 364 -39.43 -17.51 10.85
CA THR A 364 -38.83 -16.47 11.70
C THR A 364 -37.31 -16.61 11.80
N LYS A 365 -36.81 -17.86 11.92
CA LYS A 365 -35.37 -18.14 11.95
C LYS A 365 -34.68 -17.73 10.64
N GLN A 366 -35.27 -18.07 9.49
CA GLN A 366 -34.70 -17.70 8.19
C GLN A 366 -34.76 -16.18 7.96
N LEU A 367 -35.78 -15.49 8.48
CA LEU A 367 -35.82 -14.02 8.45
C LEU A 367 -34.67 -13.40 9.25
N VAL A 368 -34.38 -13.92 10.44
CA VAL A 368 -33.21 -13.49 11.22
C VAL A 368 -31.91 -13.73 10.44
N GLU A 369 -31.76 -14.90 9.81
CA GLU A 369 -30.61 -15.22 8.97
C GLU A 369 -30.49 -14.28 7.76
N THR A 370 -31.60 -13.94 7.09
CA THR A 370 -31.62 -12.95 6.01
C THR A 370 -31.20 -11.56 6.51
N LYS A 371 -31.66 -11.13 7.69
CA LYS A 371 -31.22 -9.86 8.29
C LYS A 371 -29.74 -9.88 8.72
N GLN A 372 -29.15 -11.05 9.01
CA GLN A 372 -27.70 -11.18 9.20
C GLN A 372 -26.95 -11.01 7.87
N ASP A 373 -27.43 -11.63 6.80
CA ASP A 373 -26.81 -11.51 5.46
C ASP A 373 -26.84 -10.07 4.96
N ILE A 374 -27.96 -9.35 5.13
CA ILE A 374 -28.08 -7.93 4.75
C ILE A 374 -27.11 -7.06 5.56
N ARG A 375 -26.96 -7.32 6.87
CA ARG A 375 -25.96 -6.60 7.68
C ARG A 375 -24.56 -6.78 7.11
N LEU A 376 -24.17 -8.01 6.79
CA LEU A 376 -22.87 -8.32 6.20
C LEU A 376 -22.69 -7.64 4.84
N GLU A 377 -23.70 -7.63 3.96
CA GLU A 377 -23.65 -6.96 2.65
C GLU A 377 -23.29 -5.46 2.76
N TYR A 378 -23.83 -4.80 3.78
CA TYR A 378 -23.66 -3.36 4.01
C TYR A 378 -22.49 -3.01 4.96
N THR A 379 -21.79 -3.96 5.56
CA THR A 379 -20.74 -3.64 6.56
C THR A 379 -19.46 -4.46 6.42
N TYR A 380 -19.52 -5.63 5.77
CA TYR A 380 -18.37 -6.50 5.68
C TYR A 380 -17.31 -5.91 4.72
N PRO A 381 -16.00 -6.07 5.03
CA PRO A 381 -14.92 -5.58 4.19
C PRO A 381 -15.06 -5.98 2.71
N ARG A 382 -14.93 -4.99 1.84
CA ARG A 382 -14.71 -5.15 0.40
C ARG A 382 -13.21 -4.95 0.15
N LEU A 383 -12.55 -6.01 -0.30
CA LEU A 383 -11.10 -6.07 -0.47
C LEU A 383 -10.78 -6.19 -1.95
N ASP A 384 -9.74 -5.49 -2.43
CA ASP A 384 -9.15 -5.84 -3.71
C ASP A 384 -8.32 -7.12 -3.54
N ALA A 385 -8.97 -8.27 -3.68
CA ALA A 385 -8.34 -9.54 -3.41
C ALA A 385 -7.20 -9.88 -4.40
N GLU A 386 -7.16 -9.26 -5.59
CA GLU A 386 -6.10 -9.54 -6.57
C GLU A 386 -4.73 -9.05 -6.09
N VAL A 387 -4.68 -7.94 -5.36
CA VAL A 387 -3.42 -7.43 -4.77
C VAL A 387 -2.82 -8.39 -3.75
N SER A 388 -3.66 -9.26 -3.17
CA SER A 388 -3.30 -10.19 -2.10
C SER A 388 -2.88 -11.56 -2.64
N LYS A 389 -3.29 -11.92 -3.87
CA LYS A 389 -3.19 -13.28 -4.43
C LYS A 389 -1.83 -13.65 -5.02
N LYS A 390 -1.08 -12.68 -5.55
CA LYS A 390 0.19 -12.92 -6.25
C LYS A 390 1.38 -12.35 -5.49
N LEU A 391 2.47 -13.11 -5.45
CA LEU A 391 3.72 -12.72 -4.80
C LEU A 391 4.41 -11.54 -5.49
N ASN A 392 4.23 -11.36 -6.80
CA ASN A 392 4.88 -10.29 -7.59
C ASN A 392 4.14 -8.96 -7.63
N HIS A 393 3.03 -8.81 -6.89
CA HIS A 393 2.24 -7.58 -6.90
C HIS A 393 2.98 -6.42 -6.19
N LEU A 394 3.08 -5.28 -6.87
CA LEU A 394 3.65 -4.06 -6.30
C LEU A 394 2.57 -3.26 -5.58
N LEU A 395 2.92 -2.70 -4.43
CA LEU A 395 2.01 -1.83 -3.69
C LEU A 395 2.72 -0.56 -3.23
N LYS A 396 1.98 0.55 -3.20
CA LYS A 396 2.47 1.87 -2.80
C LYS A 396 3.17 1.82 -1.44
N SER A 397 4.38 2.37 -1.39
CA SER A 397 5.18 2.40 -0.16
C SER A 397 4.50 3.24 0.94
N PRO A 398 4.67 2.86 2.21
CA PRO A 398 4.46 3.78 3.33
C PRO A 398 5.33 5.03 3.17
N PHE A 399 4.86 6.15 3.73
CA PHE A 399 5.53 7.46 3.74
C PHE A 399 5.81 8.09 2.38
N VAL A 400 5.11 7.70 1.31
CA VAL A 400 5.08 8.49 0.06
C VAL A 400 4.02 9.58 0.14
N VAL A 401 4.17 10.63 -0.67
CA VAL A 401 3.18 11.71 -0.80
C VAL A 401 2.14 11.27 -1.82
N HIS A 402 0.85 11.42 -1.51
CA HIS A 402 -0.19 11.18 -2.50
C HIS A 402 -0.32 12.39 -3.44
N PRO A 403 -0.14 12.23 -4.76
CA PRO A 403 0.01 13.37 -5.68
C PRO A 403 -1.22 14.27 -5.76
N GLY A 404 -2.42 13.69 -5.64
CA GLY A 404 -3.69 14.43 -5.71
C GLY A 404 -4.14 15.11 -4.41
N THR A 405 -3.53 14.80 -3.26
CA THR A 405 -3.96 15.34 -1.95
C THR A 405 -2.82 16.00 -1.18
N GLY A 406 -1.56 15.74 -1.57
CA GLY A 406 -0.37 16.14 -0.83
C GLY A 406 -0.18 15.42 0.51
N ARG A 407 -1.10 14.54 0.92
CA ARG A 407 -1.03 13.85 2.21
C ARG A 407 0.00 12.74 2.19
N VAL A 408 0.69 12.58 3.31
CA VAL A 408 1.66 11.48 3.49
C VAL A 408 0.92 10.17 3.78
N CYS A 409 1.35 9.07 3.18
CA CYS A 409 0.81 7.73 3.42
C CYS A 409 1.32 7.20 4.77
N VAL A 410 0.71 7.64 5.87
CA VAL A 410 1.15 7.36 7.24
C VAL A 410 0.58 6.04 7.78
N PRO A 411 1.30 5.34 8.68
CA PRO A 411 0.75 4.22 9.43
C PRO A 411 -0.46 4.62 10.29
N ILE A 412 -1.40 3.68 10.45
CA ILE A 412 -2.59 3.81 11.29
C ILE A 412 -2.36 3.00 12.57
N ASP A 413 -2.59 3.63 13.74
CA ASP A 413 -2.55 2.94 15.02
C ASP A 413 -3.85 2.14 15.25
N ILE A 414 -3.72 0.82 15.33
CA ILE A 414 -4.87 -0.09 15.45
C ILE A 414 -5.53 -0.02 16.82
N ARG A 415 -4.78 0.40 17.85
CA ARG A 415 -5.30 0.53 19.22
C ARG A 415 -6.34 1.65 19.34
N SER A 416 -6.26 2.63 18.43
CA SER A 416 -7.12 3.81 18.38
C SER A 416 -7.60 4.05 16.94
N VAL A 417 -7.97 2.99 16.22
CA VAL A 417 -8.34 3.06 14.79
C VAL A 417 -9.55 3.97 14.53
N GLU A 418 -10.46 4.09 15.50
CA GLU A 418 -11.66 4.94 15.43
C GLU A 418 -11.33 6.44 15.50
N ASP A 419 -10.18 6.78 16.11
CA ASP A 419 -9.72 8.17 16.26
C ASP A 419 -8.96 8.65 15.01
N PHE A 420 -8.68 7.76 14.04
CA PHE A 420 -7.94 8.12 12.84
C PHE A 420 -8.79 8.96 11.88
N ASP A 421 -8.43 10.23 11.74
CA ASP A 421 -9.06 11.16 10.79
C ASP A 421 -8.17 11.38 9.54
N PRO A 422 -8.58 10.92 8.34
CA PRO A 422 -7.81 11.08 7.09
C PRO A 422 -7.65 12.56 6.66
N PHE A 423 -8.46 13.48 7.19
CA PHE A 423 -8.40 14.91 6.90
C PHE A 423 -7.39 15.67 7.76
N THR A 424 -6.96 15.10 8.88
CA THR A 424 -5.93 15.66 9.77
C THR A 424 -4.52 15.17 9.44
N VAL A 425 -4.39 14.14 8.60
CA VAL A 425 -3.09 13.61 8.15
C VAL A 425 -2.29 14.72 7.46
N PRO A 426 -1.04 14.99 7.85
CA PRO A 426 -0.32 16.15 7.36
C PRO A 426 -0.03 16.08 5.85
N THR A 427 -0.10 17.24 5.20
CA THR A 427 0.34 17.39 3.81
C THR A 427 1.83 17.74 3.73
N VAL A 428 2.47 17.42 2.61
CA VAL A 428 3.89 17.76 2.36
C VAL A 428 4.16 19.26 2.55
N THR A 429 3.26 20.13 2.09
CA THR A 429 3.41 21.58 2.23
C THR A 429 3.31 22.05 3.67
N GLN A 430 2.40 21.46 4.45
CA GLN A 430 2.30 21.74 5.90
C GLN A 430 3.58 21.34 6.62
N LEU A 431 4.10 20.14 6.34
CA LEU A 431 5.32 19.65 6.97
C LEU A 431 6.54 20.51 6.66
N LEU A 432 6.70 20.97 5.43
CA LEU A 432 7.80 21.87 5.07
C LEU A 432 7.68 23.22 5.80
N SER A 433 6.47 23.79 5.86
CA SER A 433 6.20 25.02 6.62
C SER A 433 6.45 24.88 8.12
N GLU A 434 6.12 23.72 8.70
CA GLU A 434 6.37 23.45 10.13
C GLU A 434 7.86 23.43 10.45
N ILE A 435 8.71 22.97 9.53
CA ILE A 435 10.16 23.01 9.74
C ILE A 435 10.65 24.46 9.75
N ASP A 436 10.24 25.27 8.78
CA ASP A 436 10.64 26.68 8.69
C ASP A 436 10.18 27.47 9.93
N ASP A 437 8.96 27.20 10.42
CA ASP A 437 8.42 27.81 11.64
C ASP A 437 9.16 27.35 12.89
N TRP A 438 9.57 26.08 12.96
CA TRP A 438 10.37 25.56 14.07
C TRP A 438 11.74 26.22 14.10
N GLU A 439 12.39 26.38 12.94
CA GLU A 439 13.70 27.03 12.81
C GLU A 439 13.64 28.50 13.24
N LYS A 440 12.58 29.23 12.88
CA LYS A 440 12.37 30.63 13.30
C LYS A 440 12.10 30.79 14.79
N LYS A 441 11.41 29.84 15.42
CA LYS A 441 10.97 29.95 16.83
C LYS A 441 11.96 29.30 17.79
N LYS A 442 12.08 27.97 17.74
CA LYS A 442 12.88 27.19 18.68
C LYS A 442 14.33 27.07 18.23
N GLY A 443 14.56 27.05 16.92
CA GLY A 443 15.91 27.04 16.35
C GLY A 443 16.68 28.33 16.64
N ALA A 444 16.03 29.48 16.76
CA ALA A 444 16.71 30.76 16.95
C ALA A 444 17.62 30.79 18.21
N ASP A 445 17.18 30.14 19.29
CA ASP A 445 17.88 30.14 20.58
C ASP A 445 18.82 28.92 20.77
N MET A 446 18.90 28.02 19.79
CA MET A 446 19.72 26.81 19.86
C MET A 446 21.03 26.95 19.08
N SER A 447 22.10 26.35 19.60
CA SER A 447 23.36 26.23 18.86
C SER A 447 23.20 25.32 17.64
N ASP A 448 24.06 25.51 16.64
CA ASP A 448 24.01 24.69 15.41
C ASP A 448 24.27 23.21 15.68
N GLU A 449 25.06 22.89 16.72
CA GLU A 449 25.31 21.53 17.19
C GLU A 449 24.06 20.86 17.77
N GLU A 450 23.22 21.61 18.49
CA GLU A 450 21.97 21.10 19.04
C GLU A 450 20.90 20.93 17.95
N LYS A 451 20.87 21.83 16.96
CA LYS A 451 20.00 21.70 15.78
C LYS A 451 20.34 20.46 14.96
N ALA A 452 21.64 20.19 14.75
CA ALA A 452 22.10 19.05 13.96
C ALA A 452 21.71 17.69 14.56
N LYS A 453 21.46 17.61 15.86
CA LYS A 453 21.00 16.39 16.54
C LYS A 453 19.52 16.09 16.29
N ILE A 454 18.73 17.08 15.90
CA ILE A 454 17.28 16.94 15.69
C ILE A 454 17.00 16.77 14.21
N GLN A 455 16.53 15.58 13.83
CA GLN A 455 16.13 15.30 12.45
C GLN A 455 14.88 16.10 12.10
N ASP A 456 14.77 16.55 10.85
CA ASP A 456 13.70 17.47 10.43
C ASP A 456 12.28 16.92 10.68
N TRP A 457 12.07 15.63 10.48
CA TRP A 457 10.77 15.00 10.77
C TRP A 457 10.39 15.03 12.26
N GLN A 458 11.34 15.21 13.19
CA GLN A 458 11.05 15.36 14.63
C GLN A 458 10.50 16.75 14.96
N LYS A 459 10.64 17.70 14.04
CA LYS A 459 10.17 19.09 14.17
C LYS A 459 8.71 19.24 13.71
N THR A 460 8.13 18.20 13.12
CA THR A 460 6.86 18.26 12.39
C THR A 460 5.79 17.34 12.99
N SER A 461 4.56 17.51 12.53
CA SER A 461 3.40 16.65 12.78
C SER A 461 3.55 15.24 12.18
N LEU A 462 4.61 14.96 11.42
CA LEU A 462 4.96 13.61 10.95
C LEU A 462 5.59 12.74 12.06
N LYS A 463 6.15 13.36 13.11
CA LYS A 463 6.83 12.69 14.22
C LYS A 463 6.07 11.50 14.81
N PRO A 464 4.80 11.61 15.27
CA PRO A 464 4.10 10.49 15.92
C PRO A 464 3.99 9.26 15.00
N TYR A 465 3.79 9.48 13.70
CA TYR A 465 3.68 8.40 12.72
C TYR A 465 5.01 7.67 12.50
N ILE A 466 6.13 8.40 12.45
CA ILE A 466 7.47 7.80 12.35
C ILE A 466 7.84 7.07 13.65
N GLU A 467 7.48 7.61 14.82
CA GLU A 467 7.73 6.95 16.10
C GLU A 467 6.95 5.63 16.23
N TYR A 468 5.68 5.62 15.81
CA TYR A 468 4.87 4.41 15.72
C TYR A 468 5.50 3.39 14.76
N PHE A 469 5.90 3.83 13.55
CA PHE A 469 6.59 2.96 12.59
C PHE A 469 7.89 2.39 13.14
N ARG A 470 8.72 3.22 13.78
CA ARG A 470 9.97 2.78 14.40
C ARG A 470 9.73 1.71 15.46
N GLY A 471 8.68 1.86 16.28
CA GLY A 471 8.27 0.85 17.25
C GLY A 471 7.89 -0.48 16.59
N HIS A 472 7.11 -0.42 15.50
CA HIS A 472 6.75 -1.59 14.71
C HIS A 472 7.98 -2.31 14.13
N VAL A 473 8.89 -1.56 13.50
CA VAL A 473 10.13 -2.09 12.90
C VAL A 473 11.04 -2.70 13.96
N ALA A 474 11.20 -2.04 15.11
CA ALA A 474 12.00 -2.56 16.22
C ALA A 474 11.44 -3.89 16.74
N SER A 475 10.11 -4.02 16.84
CA SER A 475 9.46 -5.27 17.24
C SER A 475 9.72 -6.39 16.22
N LEU A 476 9.61 -6.10 14.92
CA LEU A 476 9.88 -7.04 13.83
C LEU A 476 11.33 -7.53 13.84
N VAL A 477 12.30 -6.61 13.85
CA VAL A 477 13.74 -6.96 13.82
C VAL A 477 14.14 -7.77 15.06
N ARG A 478 13.53 -7.48 16.22
CA ARG A 478 13.76 -8.27 17.44
C ARG A 478 13.28 -9.71 17.29
N GLU A 479 12.12 -9.92 16.66
CA GLU A 479 11.56 -11.26 16.45
C GLU A 479 12.41 -12.05 15.44
N GLU A 480 12.84 -11.42 14.34
CA GLU A 480 13.76 -12.01 13.37
C GLU A 480 15.12 -12.42 13.98
N GLY A 481 15.57 -11.67 14.99
CA GLY A 481 16.79 -11.98 15.75
C GLY A 481 16.68 -13.22 16.64
N LYS A 482 15.49 -13.57 17.14
CA LYS A 482 15.29 -14.77 17.98
C LYS A 482 15.43 -16.05 17.17
N GLY A 483 14.83 -16.10 15.98
CA GLY A 483 14.88 -17.28 15.11
C GLY A 483 16.29 -17.62 14.61
N LYS A 484 17.25 -16.67 14.65
CA LYS A 484 18.67 -16.97 14.40
C LYS A 484 19.33 -17.69 15.59
N ARG A 485 19.01 -17.26 16.83
CA ARG A 485 19.58 -17.87 18.05
C ARG A 485 19.06 -19.28 18.28
N GLU A 486 17.76 -19.51 18.08
CA GLU A 486 17.17 -20.85 18.19
C GLU A 486 17.79 -21.83 17.18
N ARG A 487 18.07 -21.37 15.96
CA ARG A 487 18.73 -22.20 14.93
C ARG A 487 20.21 -22.48 15.23
N ASP A 488 20.91 -21.54 15.86
CA ASP A 488 22.30 -21.73 16.28
C ASP A 488 22.40 -22.66 17.50
N GLU A 489 21.39 -22.68 18.38
CA GLU A 489 21.28 -23.62 19.50
C GLU A 489 20.95 -25.05 19.02
N ASP A 490 19.96 -25.22 18.12
CA ASP A 490 19.63 -26.52 17.52
C ASP A 490 20.77 -27.08 16.63
N GLY A 491 21.62 -26.19 16.08
CA GLY A 491 22.78 -26.56 15.26
C GLY A 491 24.02 -26.97 16.04
N MET A 492 24.05 -26.74 17.37
CA MET A 492 25.15 -27.15 18.26
C MET A 492 24.86 -28.45 19.03
N GLU A 493 23.66 -29.03 18.87
CA GLU A 493 23.28 -30.31 19.50
C GLU A 493 23.53 -31.57 18.63
N PHE A 494 24.31 -31.47 17.55
CA PHE A 494 24.64 -32.63 16.69
C PHE A 494 26.10 -33.08 16.76
#